data_AF-A0A820BSD1-F1
#
_entry.id   AF-A0A820BSD1-F1
#
_cell.length_a   1.000
_cell.length_b   1.000
_cell.length_c   1.000
_cell.angle_alpha   90.00
_cell.angle_beta   90.00
_cell.angle_gamma   90.00
#
_symmetry.space_group_name_H-M   'P 1'
#
loop_
_entity.id
_entity.type
_entity.pdbx_description
1 polymer ?
#
loop_
_entity_poly.entity_id
_entity_poly.type
_entity_poly.pdbx_seq_one_letter_code
_entity_poly.pdbx_strand_id
1 'polypeptide(L)'
;MINTVEEEKNSETSVQRTVLLDIPARLQWENGHGYCGETAIQSFGLYYGAWISQKLVRSINNGEYLLRKVSKDDHRNPTHTLSVLHFTYDEWDLENSPQPQFHDYCCWMKRSIIRGHPVMFVVYLLYMHDEDYDHIMPAIGVRFRDENQYDPDDVLIYYNLYHLRQIERKMSENDLAATRKTCRKHCGEGGCIPLNVSKLFRNVDRLQ
;
A
#
# COMPACT_ATOMS: atom_id res chain seq x y z
N MET A 1 61.45 6.37 -12.67
CA MET A 1 60.49 7.26 -12.01
C MET A 1 59.11 6.76 -12.36
N ILE A 2 58.30 6.55 -11.33
CA ILE A 2 56.93 6.05 -11.36
C ILE A 2 56.03 7.16 -11.91
N ASN A 3 55.10 6.84 -12.80
CA ASN A 3 53.88 7.63 -13.01
C ASN A 3 52.74 6.66 -13.29
N THR A 4 52.14 6.19 -12.19
CA THR A 4 50.79 5.62 -12.17
C THR A 4 49.81 6.76 -12.38
N VAL A 5 49.02 6.68 -13.46
CA VAL A 5 47.81 7.50 -13.62
C VAL A 5 46.70 6.71 -12.94
N GLU A 6 46.22 7.21 -11.80
CA GLU A 6 45.01 6.71 -11.15
C GLU A 6 43.81 7.04 -12.05
N GLU A 7 43.20 6.01 -12.63
CA GLU A 7 41.85 6.12 -13.19
C GLU A 7 40.88 6.28 -12.02
N GLU A 8 40.45 7.52 -11.76
CA GLU A 8 39.27 7.80 -10.97
C GLU A 8 38.06 7.15 -11.65
N LYS A 9 37.61 6.02 -11.09
CA LYS A 9 36.29 5.45 -11.37
C LYS A 9 35.24 6.46 -10.92
N ASN A 10 34.73 7.23 -11.87
CA ASN A 10 33.54 8.06 -11.71
C ASN A 10 32.36 7.13 -11.39
N SER A 11 31.98 7.08 -10.12
CA SER A 11 30.79 6.42 -9.62
C SER A 11 29.56 7.19 -10.09
N GLU A 12 28.96 6.80 -11.22
CA GLU A 12 27.63 7.29 -11.63
C GLU A 12 26.63 7.00 -10.50
N THR A 13 26.28 8.03 -9.76
CA THR A 13 25.20 7.98 -8.78
C THR A 13 23.89 7.89 -9.57
N SER A 14 23.23 6.72 -9.51
CA SER A 14 21.97 6.52 -10.20
C SER A 14 20.92 7.51 -9.70
N VAL A 15 20.32 8.25 -10.64
CA VAL A 15 19.36 9.33 -10.34
C VAL A 15 18.07 8.72 -9.80
N GLN A 16 17.60 9.22 -8.65
CA GLN A 16 16.33 8.82 -8.08
C GLN A 16 15.18 9.44 -8.89
N ARG A 17 14.23 8.61 -9.32
CA ARG A 17 13.01 8.96 -10.06
C ARG A 17 11.81 8.99 -9.11
N THR A 18 10.80 9.79 -9.41
CA THR A 18 9.54 9.83 -8.66
C THR A 18 8.37 9.59 -9.60
N VAL A 19 7.49 8.66 -9.24
CA VAL A 19 6.16 8.49 -9.83
C VAL A 19 5.14 8.82 -8.75
N LEU A 20 4.23 9.75 -9.03
CA LEU A 20 3.12 10.13 -8.16
C LEU A 20 1.84 10.16 -8.99
N LEU A 21 0.87 9.35 -8.59
CA LEU A 21 -0.44 9.27 -9.23
C LEU A 21 -1.31 10.41 -8.74
N ASP A 22 -2.15 10.98 -9.62
CA ASP A 22 -3.05 12.10 -9.31
C ASP A 22 -4.28 11.60 -8.53
N ILE A 23 -4.03 11.12 -7.32
CA ILE A 23 -5.04 10.59 -6.40
C ILE A 23 -5.30 11.64 -5.34
N PRO A 24 -6.53 12.18 -5.23
CA PRO A 24 -6.80 13.21 -4.25
C PRO A 24 -6.82 12.65 -2.83
N ALA A 25 -6.28 13.42 -1.88
CA ALA A 25 -6.37 13.08 -0.46
C ALA A 25 -7.85 12.99 0.00
N ARG A 26 -8.12 12.04 0.89
CA ARG A 26 -9.45 11.80 1.48
C ARG A 26 -9.33 11.45 2.95
N LEU A 27 -10.39 11.76 3.70
CA LEU A 27 -10.55 11.35 5.08
C LEU A 27 -11.54 10.21 5.15
N GLN A 28 -11.20 9.19 5.94
CA GLN A 28 -12.17 8.17 6.28
C GLN A 28 -13.18 8.70 7.29
N TRP A 29 -14.37 8.12 7.29
CA TRP A 29 -15.32 8.32 8.37
C TRP A 29 -14.96 7.41 9.56
N GLU A 30 -14.82 7.98 10.75
CA GLU A 30 -14.49 7.23 11.98
C GLU A 30 -15.74 6.65 12.66
N ASN A 31 -16.49 5.80 11.96
CA ASN A 31 -17.68 5.14 12.49
C ASN A 31 -17.78 3.69 11.99
N GLY A 32 -18.37 2.80 12.81
CA GLY A 32 -18.64 1.41 12.44
C GLY A 32 -17.37 0.66 12.04
N HIS A 33 -16.35 0.71 12.90
CA HIS A 33 -15.00 0.13 12.72
C HIS A 33 -14.08 0.88 11.73
N GLY A 34 -14.51 2.05 11.24
CA GLY A 34 -13.73 2.87 10.31
C GLY A 34 -14.22 2.69 8.87
N TYR A 35 -13.66 3.45 7.94
CA TYR A 35 -13.98 3.43 6.50
C TYR A 35 -12.71 3.39 5.64
N CYS A 36 -11.64 2.81 6.18
CA CYS A 36 -10.32 2.85 5.56
C CYS A 36 -10.30 2.21 4.16
N GLY A 37 -10.85 1.01 4.03
CA GLY A 37 -10.96 0.30 2.76
C GLY A 37 -11.89 1.01 1.76
N GLU A 38 -13.04 1.49 2.21
CA GLU A 38 -13.99 2.21 1.35
C GLU A 38 -13.45 3.56 0.88
N THR A 39 -12.70 4.25 1.72
CA THR A 39 -12.06 5.52 1.37
C THR A 39 -10.91 5.31 0.39
N ALA A 40 -10.15 4.22 0.53
CA ALA A 40 -9.17 3.82 -0.47
C ALA A 40 -9.84 3.52 -1.82
N ILE A 41 -10.93 2.75 -1.83
CA ILE A 41 -11.72 2.47 -3.06
C ILE A 41 -12.27 3.74 -3.68
N GLN A 42 -12.83 4.65 -2.88
CA GLN A 42 -13.29 5.95 -3.36
C GLN A 42 -12.16 6.74 -4.01
N SER A 43 -10.97 6.75 -3.40
CA SER A 43 -9.80 7.48 -3.92
C SER A 43 -9.35 6.91 -5.26
N PHE A 44 -9.34 5.58 -5.39
CA PHE A 44 -8.99 4.90 -6.65
C PHE A 44 -10.06 5.09 -7.73
N GLY A 45 -11.34 5.05 -7.35
CA GLY A 45 -12.42 5.35 -8.28
C GLY A 45 -12.25 6.74 -8.89
N LEU A 46 -11.97 7.75 -8.06
CA LEU A 46 -11.75 9.13 -8.51
C LEU A 46 -10.56 9.24 -9.45
N TYR A 47 -9.45 8.56 -9.14
CA TYR A 47 -8.28 8.49 -10.00
C TYR A 47 -8.61 7.92 -11.39
N TYR A 48 -9.47 6.91 -11.45
CA TYR A 48 -9.96 6.34 -12.71
C TYR A 48 -11.18 7.06 -13.32
N GLY A 49 -11.58 8.21 -12.76
CA GLY A 49 -12.64 9.05 -13.32
C GLY A 49 -14.06 8.72 -12.88
N ALA A 50 -14.26 7.84 -11.89
CA ALA A 50 -15.58 7.56 -11.34
C ALA A 50 -15.73 8.05 -9.89
N TRP A 51 -16.89 8.60 -9.59
CA TRP A 51 -17.23 8.94 -8.21
C TRP A 51 -17.92 7.75 -7.54
N ILE A 52 -17.31 7.22 -6.48
CA ILE A 52 -17.85 6.12 -5.65
C ILE A 52 -17.93 6.63 -4.21
N SER A 53 -19.11 6.54 -3.58
CA SER A 53 -19.25 6.93 -2.18
C SER A 53 -18.77 5.83 -1.23
N GLN A 54 -18.17 6.21 -0.10
CA GLN A 54 -17.77 5.27 0.95
C GLN A 54 -18.94 4.38 1.42
N LYS A 55 -20.15 4.97 1.55
CA LYS A 55 -21.38 4.26 1.91
C LYS A 55 -21.81 3.24 0.87
N LEU A 56 -21.66 3.55 -0.42
CA LEU A 56 -21.98 2.61 -1.51
C LEU A 56 -21.10 1.37 -1.41
N VAL A 57 -19.77 1.55 -1.27
CA VAL A 57 -18.82 0.44 -1.12
C VAL A 57 -19.23 -0.45 0.05
N ARG A 58 -19.51 0.14 1.22
CA ARG A 58 -19.95 -0.59 2.41
C ARG A 58 -21.25 -1.37 2.19
N SER A 59 -22.22 -0.75 1.52
CA SER A 59 -23.52 -1.38 1.28
C SER A 59 -23.40 -2.60 0.37
N ILE A 60 -22.56 -2.53 -0.67
CA ILE A 60 -22.29 -3.66 -1.57
C ILE A 60 -21.53 -4.76 -0.81
N ASN A 61 -20.56 -4.36 0.02
CA ASN A 61 -19.74 -5.29 0.79
C ASN A 61 -20.49 -5.89 1.99
N ASN A 62 -21.71 -5.47 2.29
CA ASN A 62 -22.48 -5.91 3.46
C ASN A 62 -21.74 -5.69 4.79
N GLY A 63 -21.01 -4.57 4.90
CA GLY A 63 -20.19 -4.25 6.06
C GLY A 63 -18.87 -3.58 5.69
N GLU A 64 -18.03 -3.34 6.70
CA GLU A 64 -16.68 -2.78 6.52
C GLU A 64 -15.88 -3.52 5.44
N TYR A 65 -15.28 -2.77 4.52
CA TYR A 65 -14.40 -3.32 3.50
C TYR A 65 -13.04 -3.72 4.08
N LEU A 66 -12.81 -5.03 4.10
CA LEU A 66 -11.53 -5.65 4.46
C LEU A 66 -10.93 -6.31 3.22
N LEU A 67 -9.60 -6.46 3.13
CA LEU A 67 -8.98 -7.08 1.95
C LEU A 67 -9.26 -8.59 1.81
N ARG A 68 -9.86 -9.24 2.80
CA ARG A 68 -10.31 -10.64 2.76
C ARG A 68 -11.46 -10.90 3.73
N LYS A 69 -12.11 -12.05 3.58
CA LYS A 69 -13.03 -12.59 4.60
C LYS A 69 -12.25 -12.99 5.87
N VAL A 70 -12.79 -12.66 7.03
CA VAL A 70 -12.16 -13.02 8.32
C VAL A 70 -12.60 -14.40 8.83
N SER A 71 -13.75 -14.92 8.38
CA SER A 71 -14.25 -16.25 8.74
C SER A 71 -15.18 -16.83 7.66
N LYS A 72 -15.59 -18.10 7.82
CA LYS A 72 -16.55 -18.75 6.91
C LYS A 72 -17.95 -18.13 6.98
N ASP A 73 -18.33 -17.62 8.14
CA ASP A 73 -19.61 -16.96 8.38
C ASP A 73 -19.56 -15.45 8.04
N ASP A 74 -18.40 -14.96 7.60
CA ASP A 74 -18.25 -13.59 7.15
C ASP A 74 -19.00 -13.39 5.82
N HIS A 75 -20.12 -12.67 5.92
CA HIS A 75 -20.95 -12.30 4.78
C HIS A 75 -20.34 -11.19 3.93
N ARG A 76 -19.25 -10.55 4.37
CA ARG A 76 -18.54 -9.54 3.58
C ARG A 76 -17.87 -10.17 2.39
N ASN A 77 -17.81 -9.47 1.27
CA ASN A 77 -17.26 -10.03 0.04
C ASN A 77 -16.48 -8.97 -0.74
N PRO A 78 -15.18 -8.77 -0.41
CA PRO A 78 -14.39 -7.73 -1.04
C PRO A 78 -14.21 -7.94 -2.55
N THR A 79 -14.02 -9.18 -2.99
CA THR A 79 -13.94 -9.53 -4.41
C THR A 79 -15.24 -9.22 -5.16
N HIS A 80 -16.40 -9.56 -4.59
CA HIS A 80 -17.68 -9.18 -5.19
C HIS A 80 -17.85 -7.66 -5.23
N THR A 81 -17.43 -6.96 -4.19
CA THR A 81 -17.51 -5.50 -4.13
C THR A 81 -16.70 -4.84 -5.25
N LEU A 82 -15.44 -5.25 -5.44
CA LEU A 82 -14.62 -4.75 -6.53
C LEU A 82 -15.24 -5.07 -7.90
N SER A 83 -15.77 -6.29 -8.06
CA SER A 83 -16.43 -6.71 -9.30
C SER A 83 -17.69 -5.89 -9.62
N VAL A 84 -18.56 -5.64 -8.64
CA VAL A 84 -19.78 -4.80 -8.81
C VAL A 84 -19.43 -3.35 -9.10
N LEU A 85 -18.32 -2.86 -8.54
CA LEU A 85 -17.78 -1.55 -8.83
C LEU A 85 -16.96 -1.51 -10.12
N HIS A 86 -16.90 -2.62 -10.87
CA HIS A 86 -16.19 -2.76 -12.14
C HIS A 86 -14.68 -2.56 -12.07
N PHE A 87 -14.06 -2.76 -10.91
CA PHE A 87 -12.61 -2.76 -10.80
C PHE A 87 -12.01 -4.05 -11.36
N THR A 88 -11.03 -3.91 -12.25
CA THR A 88 -9.99 -4.91 -12.50
C THR A 88 -8.90 -4.72 -11.44
N TYR A 89 -8.33 -5.81 -10.93
CA TYR A 89 -7.37 -5.76 -9.84
C TYR A 89 -6.45 -6.98 -9.88
N ASP A 90 -5.22 -6.80 -9.40
CA ASP A 90 -4.23 -7.84 -9.17
C ASP A 90 -4.04 -8.03 -7.66
N GLU A 91 -3.91 -9.26 -7.18
CA GLU A 91 -3.60 -9.52 -5.76
C GLU A 91 -2.12 -9.90 -5.59
N TRP A 92 -1.54 -9.55 -4.45
CA TRP A 92 -0.23 -10.06 -4.08
C TRP A 92 -0.29 -11.58 -3.85
N ASP A 93 0.66 -12.34 -4.40
CA ASP A 93 0.70 -13.80 -4.26
C ASP A 93 1.25 -14.21 -2.88
N LEU A 94 0.34 -14.28 -1.91
CA LEU A 94 0.65 -14.62 -0.52
C LEU A 94 1.12 -16.06 -0.35
N GLU A 95 0.60 -16.99 -1.16
CA GLU A 95 0.75 -18.42 -0.96
C GLU A 95 2.09 -18.93 -1.50
N ASN A 96 2.56 -18.36 -2.61
CA ASN A 96 3.78 -18.83 -3.27
C ASN A 96 5.00 -17.93 -3.03
N SER A 97 4.84 -16.76 -2.40
CA SER A 97 5.96 -15.86 -2.14
C SER A 97 6.84 -16.31 -0.96
N PRO A 98 8.18 -16.33 -1.11
CA PRO A 98 9.10 -16.77 -0.05
C PRO A 98 9.07 -15.81 1.16
N GLN A 99 9.30 -16.35 2.36
CA GLN A 99 9.40 -15.56 3.59
C GLN A 99 10.86 -15.15 3.89
N PRO A 100 11.12 -13.95 4.44
CA PRO A 100 10.17 -12.87 4.69
C PRO A 100 9.73 -12.17 3.40
N GLN A 101 8.45 -11.84 3.29
CA GLN A 101 7.84 -11.34 2.04
C GLN A 101 8.00 -9.83 1.82
N PHE A 102 8.44 -9.06 2.83
CA PHE A 102 8.44 -7.60 2.79
C PHE A 102 9.19 -7.00 1.58
N HIS A 103 10.38 -7.53 1.24
CA HIS A 103 11.19 -7.02 0.13
C HIS A 103 10.51 -7.21 -1.22
N ASP A 104 10.10 -8.45 -1.52
CA ASP A 104 9.43 -8.77 -2.78
C ASP A 104 8.09 -8.04 -2.90
N TYR A 105 7.39 -7.88 -1.77
CA TYR A 105 6.17 -7.10 -1.70
C TYR A 105 6.41 -5.61 -2.03
N CYS A 106 7.43 -4.98 -1.46
CA CYS A 106 7.79 -3.59 -1.78
C CYS A 106 8.14 -3.42 -3.26
N CYS A 107 8.86 -4.38 -3.85
CA CYS A 107 9.11 -4.43 -5.29
C CYS A 107 7.82 -4.50 -6.11
N TRP A 108 6.87 -5.35 -5.71
CA TRP A 108 5.58 -5.46 -6.39
C TRP A 108 4.75 -4.17 -6.27
N MET A 109 4.70 -3.54 -5.09
CA MET A 109 4.03 -2.25 -4.91
C MET A 109 4.63 -1.18 -5.83
N LYS A 110 5.96 -1.06 -5.81
CA LYS A 110 6.71 -0.12 -6.63
C LYS A 110 6.39 -0.30 -8.12
N ARG A 111 6.45 -1.54 -8.63
CA ARG A 111 6.18 -1.84 -10.05
C ARG A 111 4.74 -1.54 -10.43
N SER A 112 3.78 -1.79 -9.54
CA SER A 112 2.36 -1.47 -9.76
C SER A 112 2.16 0.05 -9.91
N ILE A 113 2.72 0.83 -8.97
CA ILE A 113 2.63 2.29 -8.98
C ILE A 113 3.33 2.89 -10.21
N ILE A 114 4.52 2.40 -10.57
CA ILE A 114 5.24 2.84 -11.78
C ILE A 114 4.41 2.64 -13.04
N ARG A 115 3.57 1.59 -13.09
CA ARG A 115 2.67 1.31 -14.23
C ARG A 115 1.38 2.12 -14.21
N GLY A 116 1.19 2.99 -13.21
CA GLY A 116 0.01 3.83 -13.09
C GLY A 116 -1.11 3.22 -12.25
N HIS A 117 -0.87 2.13 -11.52
CA HIS A 117 -1.87 1.45 -10.72
C HIS A 117 -1.63 1.66 -9.22
N PRO A 118 -2.56 2.28 -8.48
CA PRO A 118 -2.40 2.47 -7.05
C PRO A 118 -2.63 1.17 -6.28
N VAL A 119 -1.95 1.07 -5.15
CA VAL A 119 -1.97 -0.14 -4.33
C VAL A 119 -2.71 0.11 -3.03
N MET A 120 -3.64 -0.78 -2.70
CA MET A 120 -4.26 -0.82 -1.39
C MET A 120 -3.44 -1.73 -0.48
N PHE A 121 -2.94 -1.18 0.62
CA PHE A 121 -2.11 -1.93 1.56
C PHE A 121 -2.57 -1.79 3.01
N VAL A 122 -2.24 -2.79 3.81
CA VAL A 122 -2.54 -2.89 5.23
C VAL A 122 -1.33 -2.59 6.12
N VAL A 123 -1.61 -2.11 7.33
CA VAL A 123 -0.59 -1.87 8.35
C VAL A 123 -1.04 -2.28 9.74
N TYR A 124 -0.05 -2.47 10.60
CA TYR A 124 -0.19 -2.40 12.05
C TYR A 124 -0.13 -0.96 12.52
N LEU A 125 -0.92 -0.63 13.53
CA LEU A 125 -0.92 0.62 14.26
C LEU A 125 -0.61 0.38 15.75
N LEU A 126 0.14 1.30 16.33
CA LEU A 126 0.43 1.31 17.76
C LEU A 126 -0.89 1.40 18.55
N TYR A 127 -1.00 0.60 19.61
CA TYR A 127 -2.17 0.45 20.49
C TYR A 127 -3.38 -0.30 19.89
N MET A 128 -3.22 -0.90 18.71
CA MET A 128 -4.23 -1.81 18.16
C MET A 128 -3.73 -3.26 18.15
N HIS A 129 -4.68 -4.19 18.12
CA HIS A 129 -4.45 -5.57 18.55
C HIS A 129 -5.04 -6.62 17.60
N ASP A 130 -5.50 -6.23 16.40
CA ASP A 130 -5.97 -7.21 15.44
C ASP A 130 -4.83 -8.18 15.09
N GLU A 131 -5.07 -9.47 14.94
CA GLU A 131 -3.97 -10.38 14.61
C GLU A 131 -3.52 -10.25 13.15
N ASP A 132 -4.39 -9.75 12.29
CA ASP A 132 -4.17 -9.66 10.86
C ASP A 132 -3.61 -8.30 10.45
N TYR A 133 -4.30 -7.20 10.78
CA TYR A 133 -3.91 -5.80 10.51
C TYR A 133 -4.95 -4.84 11.10
N ASP A 134 -4.62 -3.55 11.28
CA ASP A 134 -5.58 -2.60 11.87
C ASP A 134 -6.10 -1.54 10.91
N HIS A 135 -5.42 -1.30 9.79
CA HIS A 135 -5.76 -0.19 8.90
C HIS A 135 -5.38 -0.45 7.45
N ILE A 136 -6.18 0.10 6.54
CA ILE A 136 -5.97 0.05 5.09
C ILE A 136 -5.63 1.45 4.56
N MET A 137 -4.66 1.54 3.66
CA MET A 137 -4.21 2.80 3.09
C MET A 137 -3.98 2.70 1.58
N PRO A 138 -4.25 3.78 0.83
CA PRO A 138 -3.86 3.90 -0.57
C PRO A 138 -2.41 4.36 -0.70
N ALA A 139 -1.56 3.54 -1.31
CA ALA A 139 -0.29 3.96 -1.86
C ALA A 139 -0.50 4.64 -3.21
N ILE A 140 0.08 5.82 -3.37
CA ILE A 140 -0.17 6.73 -4.50
C ILE A 140 1.11 7.09 -5.26
N GLY A 141 2.28 6.76 -4.72
CA GLY A 141 3.53 7.16 -5.34
C GLY A 141 4.71 6.37 -4.80
N VAL A 142 5.79 6.41 -5.55
CA VAL A 142 7.07 5.82 -5.19
C VAL A 142 8.21 6.68 -5.73
N ARG A 143 9.26 6.80 -4.93
CA ARG A 143 10.51 7.42 -5.32
C ARG A 143 11.62 6.38 -5.25
N PHE A 144 12.30 6.13 -6.37
CA PHE A 144 13.11 4.92 -6.57
C PHE A 144 14.28 5.12 -7.52
N ARG A 145 15.28 4.24 -7.47
CA ARG A 145 16.41 4.22 -8.43
C ARG A 145 16.19 3.17 -9.53
N ASP A 146 16.01 1.92 -9.13
CA ASP A 146 15.75 0.78 -10.01
C ASP A 146 14.30 0.29 -9.81
N GLU A 147 13.57 0.07 -10.89
CA GLU A 147 12.18 -0.41 -10.83
C GLU A 147 12.07 -1.91 -10.51
N ASN A 148 13.13 -2.68 -10.80
CA ASN A 148 13.12 -4.15 -10.75
C ASN A 148 13.87 -4.74 -9.56
N GLN A 149 14.58 -3.92 -8.77
CA GLN A 149 15.33 -4.37 -7.60
C GLN A 149 14.83 -3.71 -6.33
N TYR A 150 14.80 -4.43 -5.22
CA TYR A 150 14.49 -3.84 -3.92
C TYR A 150 15.63 -2.92 -3.49
N ASP A 151 15.28 -1.73 -2.99
CA ASP A 151 16.23 -0.78 -2.44
C ASP A 151 15.61 -0.17 -1.16
N PRO A 152 16.24 -0.32 0.02
CA PRO A 152 15.69 0.19 1.27
C PRO A 152 15.64 1.72 1.34
N ASP A 153 16.31 2.43 0.43
CA ASP A 153 16.21 3.89 0.31
C ASP A 153 15.09 4.36 -0.64
N ASP A 154 14.43 3.44 -1.34
CA ASP A 154 13.20 3.77 -2.05
C ASP A 154 12.15 4.28 -1.06
N VAL A 155 11.28 5.19 -1.49
CA VAL A 155 10.29 5.83 -0.63
C VAL A 155 8.90 5.53 -1.14
N LEU A 156 8.05 4.96 -0.29
CA LEU A 156 6.62 4.82 -0.53
C LEU A 156 5.90 6.11 -0.14
N ILE A 157 5.02 6.58 -1.01
CA ILE A 157 4.19 7.78 -0.81
C ILE A 157 2.72 7.36 -0.74
N TYR A 158 2.02 7.73 0.33
CA TYR A 158 0.65 7.27 0.60
C TYR A 158 -0.16 8.25 1.45
N TYR A 159 -1.48 8.04 1.53
CA TYR A 159 -2.35 8.74 2.49
C TYR A 159 -2.74 7.81 3.64
N ASN A 160 -2.74 8.30 4.87
CA ASN A 160 -3.20 7.52 6.03
C ASN A 160 -4.70 7.60 6.28
N LEU A 161 -5.44 8.41 5.50
CA LEU A 161 -6.88 8.59 5.61
C LEU A 161 -7.37 9.27 6.91
N TYR A 162 -6.48 9.68 7.81
CA TYR A 162 -6.81 10.45 9.03
C TYR A 162 -6.52 11.94 8.85
N HIS A 163 -5.66 12.30 7.89
CA HIS A 163 -5.39 13.67 7.51
C HIS A 163 -5.08 13.79 6.02
N LEU A 164 -5.13 15.01 5.49
CA LEU A 164 -4.95 15.27 4.06
C LEU A 164 -3.47 15.31 3.61
N ARG A 165 -2.52 15.15 4.55
CA ARG A 165 -1.08 15.17 4.25
C ARG A 165 -0.62 13.81 3.70
N GLN A 166 0.23 13.86 2.68
CA GLN A 166 0.97 12.70 2.21
C GLN A 166 1.97 12.23 3.28
N ILE A 167 2.14 10.92 3.38
CA ILE A 167 3.18 10.29 4.18
C ILE A 167 4.21 9.73 3.23
N GLU A 168 5.48 9.99 3.56
CA GLU A 168 6.64 9.40 2.90
C GLU A 168 7.39 8.53 3.92
N ARG A 169 7.70 7.29 3.52
CA ARG A 169 8.49 6.34 4.32
C ARG A 169 9.47 5.61 3.44
N LYS A 170 10.68 5.39 3.95
CA LYS A 170 11.64 4.50 3.30
C LYS A 170 11.07 3.09 3.29
N MET A 171 11.13 2.40 2.16
CA MET A 171 10.78 0.98 1.99
C MET A 171 11.83 0.08 2.66
N SER A 172 12.19 0.38 3.91
CA SER A 172 13.14 -0.37 4.71
C SER A 172 12.45 -1.02 5.89
N GLU A 173 12.99 -2.13 6.37
CA GLU A 173 12.46 -2.82 7.56
C GLU A 173 12.50 -1.97 8.84
N ASN A 174 13.40 -0.97 8.89
CA ASN A 174 13.55 -0.09 10.05
C ASN A 174 12.55 1.09 10.05
N ASP A 175 11.94 1.39 8.91
CA ASP A 175 11.00 2.50 8.78
C ASP A 175 9.58 2.04 8.44
N LEU A 176 9.40 1.27 7.38
CA LEU A 176 8.08 0.93 6.89
C LEU A 176 7.59 -0.43 7.39
N ALA A 177 8.47 -1.35 7.79
CA ALA A 177 8.05 -2.68 8.24
C ALA A 177 8.08 -2.84 9.77
N ALA A 178 7.28 -3.79 10.28
CA ALA A 178 7.43 -4.31 11.63
C ALA A 178 6.71 -5.65 11.81
N THR A 179 6.97 -6.32 12.93
CA THR A 179 6.02 -7.30 13.48
C THR A 179 4.93 -6.57 14.25
N ARG A 180 3.80 -7.23 14.52
CA ARG A 180 2.75 -6.72 15.42
C ARG A 180 3.31 -6.22 16.76
N LYS A 181 4.28 -6.94 17.33
CA LYS A 181 4.90 -6.60 18.63
C LYS A 181 5.89 -5.44 18.54
N THR A 182 6.46 -5.18 17.36
CA THR A 182 7.52 -4.18 17.17
C THR A 182 7.04 -2.91 16.48
N CYS A 183 5.80 -2.85 15.96
CA CYS A 183 5.28 -1.61 15.41
C CYS A 183 5.15 -0.54 16.49
N ARG A 184 5.65 0.66 16.19
CA ARG A 184 5.64 1.84 17.09
C ARG A 184 4.98 3.06 16.47
N LYS A 185 4.39 2.91 15.29
CA LYS A 185 3.79 4.02 14.53
C LYS A 185 2.28 4.07 14.79
N HIS A 186 1.77 5.23 15.18
CA HIS A 186 0.32 5.44 15.37
C HIS A 186 -0.38 5.85 14.06
N CYS A 187 -1.70 6.06 14.09
CA CYS A 187 -2.52 6.38 12.91
C CYS A 187 -2.00 7.58 12.10
N GLY A 188 -1.68 8.68 12.78
CA GLY A 188 -1.06 9.88 12.19
C GLY A 188 0.31 9.65 11.52
N GLU A 189 1.02 8.57 11.85
CA GLU A 189 2.34 8.24 11.27
C GLU A 189 2.27 7.21 10.15
N GLY A 190 1.09 6.64 9.88
CA GLY A 190 0.87 5.72 8.79
C GLY A 190 1.27 4.27 9.05
N GLY A 191 1.48 3.88 10.32
CA GLY A 191 1.67 2.49 10.72
C GLY A 191 2.91 1.78 10.18
N CYS A 192 2.93 0.46 10.33
CA CYS A 192 3.99 -0.43 9.85
C CYS A 192 3.40 -1.57 9.01
N ILE A 193 3.96 -1.81 7.82
CA ILE A 193 3.66 -2.98 7.00
C ILE A 193 4.15 -4.25 7.71
N PRO A 194 3.37 -5.35 7.75
CA PRO A 194 3.83 -6.62 8.31
C PRO A 194 5.09 -7.16 7.60
N LEU A 195 6.11 -7.57 8.36
CA LEU A 195 7.35 -8.18 7.80
C LEU A 195 7.08 -9.49 7.06
N ASN A 196 6.27 -10.36 7.68
CA ASN A 196 5.72 -11.53 7.02
C ASN A 196 4.32 -11.15 6.60
N VAL A 197 4.15 -10.96 5.31
CA VAL A 197 2.85 -10.68 4.69
C VAL A 197 2.06 -11.99 4.64
N SER A 198 1.91 -12.67 5.77
CA SER A 198 1.24 -13.97 5.79
C SER A 198 -0.22 -13.86 5.36
N LYS A 199 -0.77 -12.63 5.26
CA LYS A 199 -2.08 -12.33 4.70
C LYS A 199 -2.07 -10.90 4.11
N LEU A 200 -2.78 -10.72 2.98
CA LEU A 200 -3.35 -9.49 2.39
C LEU A 200 -2.40 -8.65 1.52
N PHE A 201 -2.77 -8.33 0.25
CA PHE A 201 -2.64 -7.02 -0.45
C PHE A 201 -3.30 -7.06 -1.86
N ARG A 202 -3.83 -5.93 -2.37
CA ARG A 202 -4.45 -5.82 -3.71
C ARG A 202 -4.05 -4.53 -4.45
N ASN A 203 -3.69 -4.66 -5.72
CA ASN A 203 -3.48 -3.58 -6.70
C ASN A 203 -4.76 -3.41 -7.52
N VAL A 204 -5.17 -2.19 -7.85
CA VAL A 204 -6.40 -1.91 -8.57
C VAL A 204 -6.07 -1.30 -9.93
N ASP A 205 -6.35 -2.01 -11.02
CA ASP A 205 -5.80 -1.72 -12.35
C ASP A 205 -6.68 -0.81 -13.21
N ARG A 206 -8.01 -0.89 -13.12
CA ARG A 206 -8.93 0.02 -13.83
C ARG A 206 -10.40 -0.20 -13.48
N LEU A 207 -11.23 0.80 -13.76
CA LEU A 207 -12.68 0.62 -13.93
C LEU A 207 -13.00 0.19 -15.37
N GLN A 208 -13.85 -0.82 -15.55
CA GLN A 208 -14.40 -1.25 -16.85
C GLN A 208 -15.79 -0.70 -17.11
#